data_AF-A0ABD2FHQ3-F1
#
_entry.id   AF-A0ABD2FHQ3-F1
#
_cell.length_a   1.000
_cell.length_b   1.000
_cell.length_c   1.000
_cell.angle_alpha   90.00
_cell.angle_beta   90.00
_cell.angle_gamma   90.00
#
_symmetry.space_group_name_H-M   'P 1'
#
loop_
_entity.id
_entity.type
_entity.pdbx_description
1 polymer ?
#
loop_
_entity_poly.entity_id
_entity_poly.type
_entity_poly.pdbx_seq_one_letter_code
_entity_poly.pdbx_strand_id
1 'polypeptide(L)'
;MRSSVLGSVCVLLLMLRPQKCRGDDEVTSNTVNPCCYFPCQHWGVCVRFGDEYECDCTLTGYYGVNCTVPEFWSRVHQLLKPSPDVLHYILTHFQWLWDVINSTFLRDVLMRVVLTVRANLIPSPPTYNSKYGYLSWESYYNLSYYTRILPPVPEDCPTPLGVKGKAVLPDPELLVERLLRRRTFRPDPQGSNLLFAFFAQHFTHQFFKTYNRMGLGFTKALAHGVDAGHIYGDNLQRQLVLRLHRDGKLKYQLVDGEMFPPHCC
;
A
#
# COMPACT_ATOMS: atom_id res chain seq x y z
N MET A 1 29.81 -61.20 -28.22
CA MET A 1 31.08 -60.64 -27.70
C MET A 1 31.14 -59.15 -28.01
N ARG A 2 31.19 -58.33 -26.96
CA ARG A 2 31.94 -57.07 -26.79
C ARG A 2 31.62 -55.85 -27.68
N SER A 3 30.87 -54.95 -27.05
CA SER A 3 31.15 -53.51 -26.81
C SER A 3 31.88 -52.67 -27.86
N SER A 4 31.29 -51.53 -28.20
CA SER A 4 31.94 -50.24 -27.91
C SER A 4 30.92 -49.10 -27.77
N VAL A 5 30.36 -48.97 -26.56
CA VAL A 5 29.53 -47.83 -26.11
C VAL A 5 30.41 -46.73 -25.48
N LEU A 6 31.74 -46.85 -25.56
CA LEU A 6 32.68 -45.94 -24.89
C LEU A 6 32.82 -44.55 -25.54
N GLY A 7 32.34 -44.34 -26.77
CA GLY A 7 32.50 -43.06 -27.48
C GLY A 7 31.55 -41.94 -27.04
N SER A 8 30.39 -42.28 -26.45
CA SER A 8 29.32 -41.30 -26.20
C SER A 8 29.23 -40.85 -24.74
N VAL A 9 29.82 -41.60 -23.80
CA VAL A 9 29.77 -41.29 -22.36
C VAL A 9 30.82 -40.24 -21.95
N CYS A 10 31.93 -40.11 -22.69
CA CYS A 10 33.01 -39.19 -22.34
C CYS A 10 32.68 -37.71 -22.62
N VAL A 11 31.71 -37.43 -23.50
CA VAL A 11 31.28 -36.05 -23.81
C VAL A 11 30.24 -35.55 -22.81
N LEU A 12 29.45 -36.44 -22.20
CA LEU A 12 28.45 -36.07 -21.19
C LEU A 12 29.05 -35.81 -19.79
N LEU A 13 30.22 -36.39 -19.47
CA LEU A 13 30.87 -36.23 -18.17
C LEU A 13 31.75 -34.97 -18.04
N LEU A 14 32.03 -34.27 -19.15
CA LEU A 14 32.78 -33.01 -19.15
C LEU A 14 31.91 -31.76 -18.91
N MET A 15 30.58 -31.89 -18.95
CA MET A 15 29.62 -30.79 -18.74
C MET A 15 29.04 -30.72 -17.31
N LEU A 16 29.48 -31.57 -16.39
CA LEU A 16 29.01 -31.62 -14.99
C LEU A 16 30.14 -31.37 -13.98
N ARG A 17 31.00 -30.38 -14.25
CA ARG A 17 31.81 -29.78 -13.17
C ARG A 17 31.05 -28.57 -12.61
N PRO A 18 30.67 -28.56 -11.32
CA PRO A 18 30.24 -27.33 -10.69
C PRO A 18 31.45 -26.39 -10.72
N GLN A 19 31.26 -25.23 -11.34
CA GLN A 19 32.24 -24.15 -11.31
C GLN A 19 32.32 -23.70 -9.86
N LYS A 20 33.31 -24.24 -9.14
CA LYS A 20 33.66 -23.80 -7.79
C LYS A 20 34.24 -22.40 -7.96
N CYS A 21 33.40 -21.39 -7.87
CA CYS A 21 33.85 -20.01 -7.76
C CYS A 21 34.71 -19.93 -6.49
N ARG A 22 36.01 -19.87 -6.72
CA ARG A 22 37.01 -19.51 -5.71
C ARG A 22 36.80 -18.02 -5.46
N GLY A 23 35.93 -17.71 -4.51
CA GLY A 23 35.91 -16.39 -3.89
C GLY A 23 37.15 -16.33 -3.02
N ASP A 24 38.05 -15.40 -3.33
CA ASP A 24 39.11 -15.02 -2.43
C ASP A 24 38.46 -14.46 -1.16
N ASP A 25 38.83 -15.05 -0.02
CA ASP A 25 38.49 -14.58 1.32
C ASP A 25 39.18 -13.23 1.56
N GLU A 26 38.47 -12.13 1.35
CA GLU A 26 38.57 -10.94 2.22
C GLU A 26 37.42 -9.95 1.90
N VAL A 27 36.21 -10.32 2.28
CA VAL A 27 35.18 -9.32 2.57
C VAL A 27 35.00 -9.33 4.07
N THR A 28 35.56 -8.30 4.69
CA THR A 28 35.27 -7.91 6.07
C THR A 28 33.78 -8.09 6.35
N SER A 29 33.46 -8.70 7.49
CA SER A 29 32.11 -8.89 8.03
C SER A 29 31.27 -7.61 7.97
N ASN A 30 30.64 -7.36 6.83
CA ASN A 30 29.61 -6.33 6.66
C ASN A 30 28.28 -7.04 6.79
N THR A 31 27.85 -7.22 8.03
CA THR A 31 26.56 -7.73 8.43
C THR A 31 25.47 -6.87 7.79
N VAL A 32 24.92 -7.35 6.67
CA VAL A 32 23.77 -6.74 6.00
C VAL A 32 22.64 -6.62 7.02
N ASN A 33 21.99 -5.47 7.08
CA ASN A 33 20.90 -5.24 8.02
C ASN A 33 19.87 -6.38 7.93
N PRO A 34 19.63 -7.12 9.02
CA PRO A 34 18.77 -8.30 9.01
C PRO A 34 17.31 -7.97 8.65
N CYS A 35 16.85 -6.74 8.93
CA CYS A 35 15.50 -6.33 8.56
C CYS A 35 15.33 -6.11 7.04
N CYS A 36 16.40 -6.05 6.24
CA CYS A 36 16.32 -6.03 4.77
C CYS A 36 15.76 -7.31 4.16
N TYR A 37 15.78 -8.41 4.92
CA TYR A 37 15.18 -9.69 4.50
C TYR A 37 13.66 -9.72 4.74
N PHE A 38 13.09 -8.70 5.39
CA PHE A 38 11.70 -8.66 5.85
C PHE A 38 11.29 -9.96 6.58
N PRO A 39 12.02 -10.35 7.65
CA PRO A 39 11.85 -11.66 8.27
C PRO A 39 10.52 -11.81 9.01
N CYS A 40 10.05 -10.75 9.68
CA CYS A 40 8.84 -10.76 10.49
C CYS A 40 7.57 -10.82 9.64
N GLN A 41 6.76 -11.87 9.84
CA GLN A 41 5.51 -12.09 9.11
C GLN A 41 4.29 -11.61 9.90
N HIS A 42 3.10 -11.63 9.28
CA HIS A 42 1.80 -11.40 9.93
C HIS A 42 1.73 -10.12 10.79
N TRP A 43 2.27 -9.00 10.29
CA TRP A 43 2.34 -7.71 11.00
C TRP A 43 3.32 -7.64 12.17
N GLY A 44 4.20 -8.63 12.32
CA GLY A 44 5.32 -8.54 13.26
C GLY A 44 6.28 -7.40 12.89
N VAL A 45 6.81 -6.72 13.91
CA VAL A 45 7.70 -5.57 13.73
C VAL A 45 9.16 -6.01 13.88
N CYS A 46 9.99 -5.74 12.88
CA CYS A 46 11.43 -6.04 12.93
C CYS A 46 12.17 -4.97 13.73
N VAL A 47 12.80 -5.39 14.83
CA VAL A 47 13.67 -4.54 15.66
C VAL A 47 15.09 -5.05 15.52
N ARG A 48 16.01 -4.16 15.15
CA ARG A 48 17.43 -4.48 15.00
C ARG A 48 18.17 -4.27 16.31
N PHE A 49 19.02 -5.23 16.69
CA PHE A 49 19.93 -5.14 17.83
C PHE A 49 21.35 -5.50 17.39
N GLY A 50 22.18 -4.48 17.10
CA GLY A 50 23.50 -4.68 16.53
C GLY A 50 23.44 -5.35 15.15
N ASP A 51 23.97 -6.57 15.07
CA ASP A 51 23.95 -7.42 13.87
C ASP A 51 22.81 -8.45 13.86
N GLU A 52 22.04 -8.53 14.95
CA GLU A 52 20.90 -9.43 15.10
C GLU A 52 19.57 -8.67 14.96
N TYR A 53 18.47 -9.42 14.88
CA TYR A 53 17.13 -8.89 14.89
C TYR A 53 16.21 -9.69 15.80
N GLU A 54 15.17 -9.03 16.27
CA GLU A 54 14.05 -9.64 16.97
C GLU A 54 12.75 -9.17 16.32
N CYS A 55 11.79 -10.09 16.19
CA CYS A 55 10.45 -9.75 15.73
C CYS A 55 9.53 -9.58 16.93
N ASP A 56 8.97 -8.37 17.08
CA ASP A 56 7.87 -8.15 18.01
C ASP A 56 6.58 -8.72 17.38
N CYS A 57 6.13 -9.86 17.91
CA CYS A 57 4.92 -10.55 17.47
C CYS A 57 3.67 -10.18 18.30
N THR A 58 3.75 -9.14 19.15
CA THR A 58 2.66 -8.74 20.06
C THR A 58 1.34 -8.52 19.30
N LEU A 59 0.27 -9.15 19.79
CA LEU A 59 -1.09 -9.06 19.22
C LEU A 59 -1.22 -9.46 17.73
N THR A 60 -0.23 -10.15 17.16
CA THR A 60 -0.34 -10.71 15.81
C THR A 60 -1.17 -12.01 15.79
N GLY A 61 -1.25 -12.70 16.93
CA GLY A 61 -1.81 -14.06 17.05
C GLY A 61 -0.85 -15.15 16.55
N TYR A 62 0.44 -14.82 16.41
CA TYR A 62 1.53 -15.73 16.04
C TYR A 62 2.71 -15.58 17.00
N TYR A 63 3.54 -16.62 17.08
CA TYR A 63 4.77 -16.62 17.86
C TYR A 63 5.93 -17.27 17.07
N GLY A 64 7.09 -17.33 17.72
CA GLY A 64 8.35 -17.81 17.14
C GLY A 64 9.18 -16.67 16.55
N VAL A 65 10.41 -16.99 16.12
CA VAL A 65 11.43 -16.00 15.72
C VAL A 65 10.94 -15.02 14.64
N ASN A 66 10.08 -15.49 13.70
CA ASN A 66 9.58 -14.72 12.57
C ASN A 66 8.06 -14.48 12.59
N CYS A 67 7.39 -14.70 13.73
CA CYS A 67 5.93 -14.60 13.85
C CYS A 67 5.18 -15.50 12.84
N THR A 68 5.61 -16.75 12.68
CA THR A 68 5.07 -17.70 11.68
C THR A 68 4.26 -18.83 12.29
N VAL A 69 4.41 -19.10 13.59
CA VAL A 69 3.70 -20.20 14.25
C VAL A 69 2.37 -19.67 14.80
N PRO A 70 1.21 -20.11 14.27
CA PRO A 70 -0.08 -19.58 14.69
C PRO A 70 -0.51 -20.12 16.05
N GLU A 71 -1.13 -19.26 16.84
CA GLU A 71 -1.94 -19.67 17.98
C GLU A 71 -3.16 -20.50 17.56
N PHE A 72 -3.82 -21.15 18.52
CA PHE A 72 -4.97 -22.02 18.24
C PHE A 72 -6.08 -21.29 17.46
N TRP A 73 -6.51 -20.11 17.92
CA TRP A 73 -7.59 -19.35 17.27
C TRP A 73 -7.17 -18.79 15.91
N SER A 74 -5.92 -18.35 15.76
CA SER A 74 -5.36 -17.93 14.46
C SER A 74 -5.40 -19.07 13.45
N ARG A 75 -5.05 -20.29 13.88
CA ARG A 75 -5.11 -21.49 13.04
C ARG A 75 -6.54 -21.82 12.60
N VAL A 76 -7.50 -21.77 13.53
CA VAL A 76 -8.93 -22.00 13.23
C VAL A 76 -9.44 -20.94 12.26
N HIS A 77 -9.14 -19.66 12.51
CA HIS A 77 -9.55 -18.57 11.64
C HIS A 77 -8.96 -18.69 10.24
N GLN A 78 -7.66 -19.03 10.10
CA GLN A 78 -7.03 -19.27 8.81
C GLN A 78 -7.68 -20.42 8.03
N LEU A 79 -8.10 -21.48 8.73
CA LEU A 79 -8.76 -22.64 8.11
C LEU A 79 -10.16 -22.30 7.58
N LEU A 80 -10.91 -21.45 8.31
CA LEU A 80 -12.29 -21.10 7.97
C LEU A 80 -12.40 -19.88 7.05
N LYS A 81 -11.38 -19.01 7.00
CA LYS A 81 -11.40 -17.79 6.21
C LYS A 81 -11.41 -18.13 4.70
N PRO A 82 -12.47 -17.79 3.95
CA PRO A 82 -12.50 -18.00 2.52
C PRO A 82 -11.47 -17.11 1.81
N SER A 83 -11.04 -17.55 0.62
CA SER A 83 -10.17 -16.71 -0.21
C SER A 83 -10.90 -15.43 -0.65
N PRO A 84 -10.17 -14.34 -0.93
CA PRO A 84 -10.77 -13.10 -1.46
C PRO A 84 -11.60 -13.34 -2.72
N ASP A 85 -11.17 -14.27 -3.59
CA ASP A 85 -11.87 -14.59 -4.83
C ASP A 85 -13.20 -15.30 -4.59
N VAL A 86 -13.23 -16.26 -3.66
CA VAL A 86 -14.48 -16.94 -3.26
C VAL A 86 -15.44 -15.93 -2.62
N LEU A 87 -14.93 -15.05 -1.75
CA LEU A 87 -15.74 -13.99 -1.17
C LEU A 87 -16.30 -13.05 -2.25
N HIS A 88 -15.48 -12.61 -3.20
CA HIS A 88 -15.92 -11.78 -4.31
C HIS A 88 -16.98 -12.47 -5.18
N TYR A 89 -16.79 -13.76 -5.46
CA TYR A 89 -17.76 -14.57 -6.20
C TYR A 89 -19.11 -14.61 -5.50
N ILE A 90 -19.13 -14.91 -4.19
CA ILE A 90 -20.36 -14.92 -3.38
C ILE A 90 -21.05 -13.55 -3.40
N LEU A 91 -20.29 -12.46 -3.26
CA LEU A 91 -20.81 -11.08 -3.26
C LEU A 91 -21.39 -10.63 -4.62
N THR A 92 -21.08 -11.31 -5.73
CA THR A 92 -21.43 -10.85 -7.08
C THR A 92 -22.40 -11.76 -7.84
N HIS A 93 -22.56 -13.04 -7.46
CA HIS A 93 -23.32 -14.02 -8.27
C HIS A 93 -24.74 -14.30 -7.76
N PHE A 94 -25.00 -14.29 -6.46
CA PHE A 94 -26.27 -14.75 -5.88
C PHE A 94 -27.28 -13.61 -5.66
N GLN A 95 -27.70 -12.91 -6.71
CA GLN A 95 -28.53 -11.70 -6.60
C GLN A 95 -29.83 -11.90 -5.80
N TRP A 96 -30.59 -12.96 -6.07
CA TRP A 96 -31.84 -13.23 -5.34
C TRP A 96 -31.64 -13.37 -3.82
N LEU A 97 -30.52 -13.98 -3.41
CA LEU A 97 -30.17 -14.16 -2.01
C LEU A 97 -29.82 -12.81 -1.40
N TRP A 98 -29.05 -11.99 -2.12
CA TRP A 98 -28.72 -10.64 -1.70
C TRP A 98 -29.94 -9.72 -1.61
N ASP A 99 -30.93 -9.86 -2.49
CA ASP A 99 -32.17 -9.09 -2.41
C ASP A 99 -32.94 -9.39 -1.12
N VAL A 100 -33.02 -10.68 -0.75
CA VAL A 100 -33.60 -11.09 0.54
C VAL A 100 -32.78 -10.52 1.70
N ILE A 101 -31.46 -10.73 1.71
CA ILE A 101 -30.58 -10.22 2.77
C ILE A 101 -30.69 -8.69 2.92
N ASN A 102 -30.70 -7.95 1.81
CA ASN A 102 -30.73 -6.49 1.77
C ASN A 102 -32.03 -5.89 2.32
N SER A 103 -33.12 -6.65 2.30
CA SER A 103 -34.42 -6.29 2.88
C SER A 103 -34.52 -6.56 4.39
N THR A 104 -33.53 -7.22 4.99
CA THR A 104 -33.54 -7.62 6.41
C THR A 104 -32.43 -6.94 7.22
N PHE A 105 -32.47 -7.10 8.55
CA PHE A 105 -31.41 -6.64 9.47
C PHE A 105 -30.04 -7.26 9.18
N LEU A 106 -29.98 -8.39 8.46
CA LEU A 106 -28.73 -9.04 8.09
C LEU A 106 -27.84 -8.12 7.25
N ARG A 107 -28.43 -7.22 6.46
CA ARG A 107 -27.69 -6.17 5.74
C ARG A 107 -26.79 -5.37 6.68
N ASP A 108 -27.35 -4.89 7.79
CA ASP A 108 -26.62 -4.03 8.73
C ASP A 108 -25.59 -4.82 9.54
N VAL A 109 -25.90 -6.08 9.87
CA VAL A 109 -24.95 -6.99 10.51
C VAL A 109 -23.75 -7.26 9.60
N LEU A 110 -24.00 -7.62 8.34
CA LEU A 110 -22.93 -7.85 7.36
C LEU A 110 -22.14 -6.58 7.09
N MET A 111 -22.79 -5.42 6.97
CA MET A 111 -22.10 -4.15 6.78
C MET A 111 -21.21 -3.81 7.98
N ARG A 112 -21.66 -4.06 9.21
CA ARG A 112 -20.83 -3.90 10.42
C ARG A 112 -19.61 -4.83 10.39
N VAL A 113 -19.78 -6.08 9.97
CA VAL A 113 -18.66 -7.02 9.79
C VAL A 113 -17.68 -6.51 8.74
N VAL A 114 -18.15 -6.03 7.59
CA VAL A 114 -17.30 -5.46 6.55
C VAL A 114 -16.50 -4.26 7.08
N LEU A 115 -17.17 -3.32 7.76
CA LEU A 115 -16.52 -2.13 8.32
C LEU A 115 -15.44 -2.50 9.33
N THR A 116 -15.75 -3.38 10.29
CA THR A 116 -14.80 -3.78 11.34
C THR A 116 -13.60 -4.54 10.79
N VAL A 117 -13.82 -5.54 9.92
CA VAL A 117 -12.73 -6.33 9.33
C VAL A 117 -11.81 -5.48 8.45
N ARG A 118 -12.35 -4.48 7.74
CA ARG A 118 -11.54 -3.57 6.91
C ARG A 118 -10.83 -2.50 7.72
N ALA A 119 -11.48 -1.92 8.72
CA ALA A 119 -10.89 -0.89 9.57
C ALA A 119 -9.73 -1.45 10.41
N ASN A 120 -9.84 -2.68 10.92
CA ASN A 120 -8.80 -3.32 11.72
C ASN A 120 -7.48 -3.58 10.97
N LEU A 121 -7.43 -3.42 9.64
CA LEU A 121 -6.20 -3.51 8.85
C LEU A 121 -5.40 -2.21 8.84
N ILE A 122 -6.01 -1.09 9.26
CA ILE A 122 -5.38 0.22 9.26
C ILE A 122 -4.98 0.56 10.71
N PRO A 123 -3.69 0.75 11.00
CA PRO A 123 -3.28 1.10 12.35
C PRO A 123 -3.79 2.49 12.73
N SER A 124 -4.40 2.60 13.90
CA SER A 124 -4.85 3.85 14.50
C SER A 124 -4.48 3.81 15.98
N PRO A 125 -3.58 4.69 16.47
CA PRO A 125 -2.97 5.86 15.81
C PRO A 125 -2.01 5.54 14.66
N PRO A 126 -1.65 6.52 13.79
CA PRO A 126 -0.73 6.32 12.68
C PRO A 126 0.67 5.92 13.14
N THR A 127 1.36 5.09 12.36
CA THR A 127 2.62 4.45 12.76
C THR A 127 3.84 5.10 12.12
N TYR A 128 4.12 4.78 10.86
CA TYR A 128 5.34 5.19 10.15
C TYR A 128 5.06 6.35 9.22
N ASN A 129 6.13 6.97 8.71
CA ASN A 129 6.04 7.92 7.61
C ASN A 129 7.23 7.74 6.64
N SER A 130 7.43 8.68 5.71
CA SER A 130 8.51 8.61 4.73
C SER A 130 9.92 8.67 5.35
N LYS A 131 10.07 9.26 6.54
CA LYS A 131 11.35 9.46 7.23
C LYS A 131 11.58 8.46 8.36
N TYR A 132 10.54 8.13 9.13
CA TYR A 132 10.65 7.27 10.32
C TYR A 132 10.03 5.90 10.04
N GLY A 133 10.88 4.86 10.05
CA GLY A 133 10.47 3.45 9.96
C GLY A 133 10.19 2.78 11.30
N TYR A 134 10.07 3.57 12.37
CA TYR A 134 9.75 3.14 13.73
C TYR A 134 8.72 4.11 14.33
N LEU A 135 8.03 3.67 15.38
CA LEU A 135 7.06 4.51 16.09
C LEU A 135 7.79 5.66 16.78
N SER A 136 7.37 6.89 16.50
CA SER A 136 7.96 8.09 17.10
C SER A 136 6.91 9.17 17.33
N TRP A 137 7.15 10.03 18.31
CA TRP A 137 6.26 11.15 18.60
C TRP A 137 6.15 12.11 17.42
N GLU A 138 7.24 12.28 16.67
CA GLU A 138 7.26 13.10 15.44
C GLU A 138 6.35 12.50 14.35
N SER A 139 6.39 11.18 14.14
CA SER A 139 5.51 10.50 13.19
C SER A 139 4.04 10.61 13.56
N TYR A 140 3.73 10.60 14.86
CA TYR A 140 2.38 10.75 15.38
C TYR A 140 1.85 12.19 15.30
N TYR A 141 2.66 13.16 15.74
CA TYR A 141 2.21 14.55 15.93
C TYR A 141 2.25 15.38 14.65
N ASN A 142 3.24 15.14 13.77
CA ASN A 142 3.43 15.97 12.58
C ASN A 142 2.48 15.57 11.44
N LEU A 143 1.31 16.20 11.42
CA LEU A 143 0.27 16.02 10.40
C LEU A 143 0.70 16.47 8.99
N SER A 144 1.87 17.06 8.80
CA SER A 144 2.34 17.38 7.44
C SER A 144 2.80 16.12 6.69
N TYR A 145 3.09 15.03 7.37
CA TYR A 145 3.50 13.76 6.74
C TYR A 145 2.30 12.91 6.32
N TYR A 146 2.44 12.20 5.20
CA TYR A 146 1.63 11.01 4.96
C TYR A 146 2.11 9.86 5.84
N THR A 147 1.17 9.15 6.46
CA THR A 147 1.47 7.91 7.18
C THR A 147 1.71 6.75 6.21
N ARG A 148 2.45 5.74 6.66
CA ARG A 148 2.70 4.50 5.94
C ARG A 148 2.36 3.31 6.83
N ILE A 149 1.70 2.33 6.25
CA ILE A 149 1.36 1.07 6.91
C ILE A 149 2.62 0.21 7.13
N LEU A 150 3.49 0.15 6.12
CA LEU A 150 4.77 -0.54 6.18
C LEU A 150 5.92 0.47 6.27
N PRO A 151 7.01 0.15 7.00
CA PRO A 151 8.17 1.02 7.08
C PRO A 151 8.85 1.17 5.69
N PRO A 152 9.62 2.26 5.47
CA PRO A 152 10.51 2.34 4.32
C PRO A 152 11.51 1.19 4.31
N VAL A 153 11.97 0.81 3.12
CA VAL A 153 13.14 -0.08 2.99
C VAL A 153 14.32 0.61 3.68
N PRO A 154 15.05 -0.06 4.59
CA PRO A 154 16.23 0.53 5.22
C PRO A 154 17.25 1.01 4.19
N GLU A 155 17.88 2.17 4.45
CA GLU A 155 18.83 2.79 3.51
C GLU A 155 20.12 1.95 3.35
N ASP A 156 20.44 1.11 4.33
CA ASP A 156 21.61 0.23 4.37
C ASP A 156 21.35 -1.15 3.74
N CYS A 157 20.25 -1.31 2.98
CA CYS A 157 19.98 -2.52 2.23
C CYS A 157 20.79 -2.62 0.93
N PRO A 158 21.18 -3.83 0.50
CA PRO A 158 22.02 -4.02 -0.69
C PRO A 158 21.29 -3.73 -2.01
N THR A 159 19.95 -3.77 -2.02
CA THR A 159 19.13 -3.44 -3.19
C THR A 159 18.02 -2.46 -2.80
N PRO A 160 17.47 -1.70 -3.76
CA PRO A 160 16.36 -0.77 -3.50
C PRO A 160 15.08 -1.42 -2.94
N LEU A 161 14.98 -2.75 -3.00
CA LEU A 161 13.83 -3.55 -2.54
C LEU A 161 14.21 -4.49 -1.38
N GLY A 162 15.28 -4.20 -0.64
CA GLY A 162 15.80 -5.06 0.42
C GLY A 162 16.97 -5.90 -0.08
N VAL A 163 16.83 -7.22 -0.13
CA VAL A 163 17.89 -8.15 -0.54
C VAL A 163 17.70 -8.79 -1.92
N LYS A 164 16.52 -8.62 -2.53
CA LYS A 164 16.17 -9.26 -3.80
C LYS A 164 16.11 -8.25 -4.94
N GLY A 165 16.43 -8.73 -6.13
CA GLY A 165 16.37 -7.94 -7.36
C GLY A 165 17.73 -7.42 -7.78
N LYS A 166 17.72 -6.54 -8.79
CA LYS A 166 18.94 -5.90 -9.29
C LYS A 166 19.27 -4.68 -8.40
N ALA A 167 20.54 -4.28 -8.40
CA ALA A 167 21.01 -3.11 -7.66
C ALA A 167 20.34 -1.80 -8.13
N VAL A 168 19.89 -1.74 -9.39
CA VAL A 168 19.21 -0.58 -9.97
C VAL A 168 17.82 -1.00 -10.43
N LEU A 169 16.80 -0.21 -10.07
CA LEU A 169 15.44 -0.41 -10.53
C LEU A 169 15.34 -0.12 -12.04
N PRO A 170 14.38 -0.75 -12.75
CA PRO A 170 14.12 -0.40 -14.14
C PRO A 170 13.76 1.08 -14.29
N ASP A 171 14.17 1.67 -15.41
CA ASP A 171 13.85 3.04 -15.75
C ASP A 171 12.32 3.28 -15.78
N PRO A 172 11.80 4.28 -15.05
CA PRO A 172 10.36 4.56 -15.00
C PRO A 172 9.76 4.88 -16.37
N GLU A 173 10.48 5.59 -17.24
CA GLU A 173 9.96 5.94 -18.58
C GLU A 173 9.79 4.68 -19.42
N LEU A 174 10.78 3.79 -19.43
CA LEU A 174 10.68 2.50 -20.10
C LEU A 174 9.49 1.65 -19.60
N LEU A 175 9.23 1.62 -18.28
CA LEU A 175 8.08 0.90 -17.72
C LEU A 175 6.75 1.49 -18.20
N VAL A 176 6.64 2.83 -18.20
CA VAL A 176 5.44 3.52 -18.67
C VAL A 176 5.20 3.23 -20.15
N GLU A 177 6.23 3.36 -20.99
CA GLU A 177 6.12 3.13 -22.43
C GLU A 177 5.76 1.68 -22.79
N ARG A 178 6.36 0.71 -22.09
CA ARG A 178 6.19 -0.71 -22.41
C ARG A 178 4.90 -1.30 -21.85
N LEU A 179 4.50 -0.90 -20.63
CA LEU A 179 3.43 -1.59 -19.88
C LEU A 179 2.19 -0.74 -19.63
N LEU A 180 2.32 0.57 -19.44
CA LEU A 180 1.21 1.42 -18.96
C LEU A 180 0.60 2.31 -20.05
N ARG A 181 1.36 2.64 -21.10
CA ARG A 181 0.89 3.48 -22.20
C ARG A 181 -0.26 2.81 -22.93
N ARG A 182 -1.44 3.43 -22.88
CA ARG A 182 -2.65 2.98 -23.58
C ARG A 182 -2.40 2.97 -25.09
N ARG A 183 -2.58 1.81 -25.73
CA ARG A 183 -2.54 1.66 -27.19
C ARG A 183 -3.93 1.74 -27.81
N THR A 184 -4.87 1.01 -27.20
CA THR A 184 -6.29 1.02 -27.57
C THR A 184 -7.11 1.36 -26.33
N PHE A 185 -8.17 2.13 -26.51
CA PHE A 185 -9.11 2.35 -25.42
C PHE A 185 -9.79 1.03 -25.04
N ARG A 186 -9.78 0.72 -23.75
CA ARG A 186 -10.50 -0.41 -23.17
C ARG A 186 -11.51 0.18 -22.19
N PRO A 187 -12.82 0.16 -22.51
CA PRO A 187 -13.82 0.64 -21.57
C PRO A 187 -13.84 -0.24 -20.32
N ASP A 188 -14.23 0.34 -19.19
CA ASP A 188 -14.44 -0.40 -17.97
C ASP A 188 -15.64 -1.36 -18.14
N PRO A 189 -15.47 -2.69 -17.95
CA PRO A 189 -16.55 -3.65 -18.08
C PRO A 189 -17.69 -3.44 -17.06
N GLN A 190 -17.43 -2.72 -15.95
CA GLN A 190 -18.48 -2.39 -14.97
C GLN A 190 -19.36 -1.20 -15.39
N GLY A 191 -19.03 -0.54 -16.51
CA GLY A 191 -19.82 0.57 -17.04
C GLY A 191 -19.56 1.93 -16.38
N SER A 192 -18.40 2.12 -15.72
CA SER A 192 -18.04 3.42 -15.14
C SER A 192 -18.01 4.52 -16.20
N ASN A 193 -18.60 5.68 -15.86
CA ASN A 193 -18.70 6.83 -16.75
C ASN A 193 -17.80 8.00 -16.29
N LEU A 194 -17.79 9.10 -17.06
CA LEU A 194 -16.98 10.28 -16.73
C LEU A 194 -17.45 11.02 -15.48
N LEU A 195 -18.75 10.96 -15.14
CA LEU A 195 -19.24 11.55 -13.90
C LEU A 195 -18.57 10.87 -12.69
N PHE A 196 -18.46 9.54 -12.70
CA PHE A 196 -17.73 8.80 -11.67
C PHE A 196 -16.25 9.17 -11.63
N ALA A 197 -15.59 9.27 -12.79
CA ALA A 197 -14.17 9.65 -12.86
C ALA A 197 -13.91 11.06 -12.30
N PHE A 198 -14.74 12.05 -12.66
CA PHE A 198 -14.61 13.41 -12.14
C PHE A 198 -15.00 13.51 -10.68
N PHE A 199 -16.01 12.75 -10.23
CA PHE A 199 -16.34 12.66 -8.81
C PHE A 199 -15.16 12.12 -8.01
N ALA A 200 -14.55 11.00 -8.45
CA ALA A 200 -13.37 10.44 -7.83
C ALA A 200 -12.24 11.48 -7.76
N GLN A 201 -11.94 12.15 -8.88
CA GLN A 201 -10.92 13.19 -8.93
C GLN A 201 -11.23 14.34 -7.95
N HIS A 202 -12.44 14.87 -7.94
CA HIS A 202 -12.84 15.98 -7.07
C HIS A 202 -12.77 15.58 -5.59
N PHE A 203 -13.34 14.42 -5.25
CA PHE A 203 -13.40 13.89 -3.90
C PHE A 203 -12.02 13.58 -3.33
N THR A 204 -11.14 12.91 -4.09
CA THR A 204 -9.84 12.50 -3.56
C THR A 204 -8.86 13.66 -3.41
N HIS A 205 -8.96 14.70 -4.23
CA HIS A 205 -8.09 15.88 -4.14
C HIS A 205 -8.36 16.76 -2.92
N GLN A 206 -9.33 16.41 -2.08
CA GLN A 206 -9.47 17.07 -0.77
C GLN A 206 -8.39 16.62 0.22
N PHE A 207 -7.99 15.35 0.19
CA PHE A 207 -6.99 14.75 1.09
C PHE A 207 -5.68 14.35 0.40
N PHE A 208 -5.65 14.20 -0.92
CA PHE A 208 -4.42 14.05 -1.70
C PHE A 208 -3.95 15.39 -2.26
N LYS A 209 -3.14 16.11 -1.47
CA LYS A 209 -2.53 17.40 -1.82
C LYS A 209 -1.03 17.39 -1.51
N THR A 210 -0.24 16.66 -2.28
CA THR A 210 1.20 16.53 -2.06
C THR A 210 1.89 17.90 -2.03
N TYR A 211 2.71 18.13 -1.01
CA TYR A 211 3.45 19.39 -0.87
C TYR A 211 4.85 19.31 -1.47
N ASN A 212 4.93 19.42 -2.80
CA ASN A 212 6.18 19.25 -3.55
C ASN A 212 7.36 20.13 -3.07
N ARG A 213 7.10 21.30 -2.46
CA ARG A 213 8.17 22.17 -1.92
C ARG A 213 8.87 21.55 -0.71
N MET A 214 8.18 20.70 0.04
CA MET A 214 8.71 20.01 1.23
C MET A 214 9.16 18.58 0.90
N GLY A 215 8.52 17.94 -0.08
CA GLY A 215 8.87 16.62 -0.60
C GLY A 215 7.64 15.76 -0.89
N LEU A 216 7.86 14.59 -1.49
CA LEU A 216 6.78 13.70 -1.92
C LEU A 216 6.05 13.01 -0.76
N GLY A 217 6.68 12.94 0.42
CA GLY A 217 6.10 12.35 1.63
C GLY A 217 5.20 13.29 2.43
N PHE A 218 4.94 14.51 1.95
CA PHE A 218 4.24 15.56 2.68
C PHE A 218 2.92 15.98 2.02
N THR A 219 1.97 16.44 2.83
CA THR A 219 0.65 16.90 2.41
C THR A 219 0.36 18.33 2.88
N LYS A 220 -0.43 19.07 2.10
CA LYS A 220 -1.08 20.31 2.55
C LYS A 220 -2.45 20.09 3.18
N ALA A 221 -3.06 18.92 2.97
CA ALA A 221 -4.37 18.59 3.51
C ALA A 221 -4.24 18.04 4.94
N LEU A 222 -4.08 18.94 5.91
CA LEU A 222 -3.75 18.58 7.30
C LEU A 222 -4.88 17.84 8.04
N ALA A 223 -6.11 17.86 7.53
CA ALA A 223 -7.23 17.12 8.10
C ALA A 223 -7.19 15.60 7.82
N HIS A 224 -6.38 15.15 6.85
CA HIS A 224 -6.22 13.72 6.49
C HIS A 224 -7.53 12.96 6.22
N GLY A 225 -8.55 13.64 5.70
CA GLY A 225 -9.86 13.02 5.51
C GLY A 225 -10.86 13.88 4.76
N VAL A 226 -12.14 13.61 5.02
CA VAL A 226 -13.27 14.28 4.37
C VAL A 226 -13.63 15.55 5.15
N ASP A 227 -12.89 16.62 4.91
CA ASP A 227 -13.07 17.95 5.52
C ASP A 227 -13.69 18.98 4.56
N ALA A 228 -13.92 18.60 3.30
CA ALA A 228 -14.33 19.49 2.22
C ALA A 228 -13.38 20.68 1.98
N GLY A 229 -12.09 20.56 2.30
CA GLY A 229 -11.07 21.61 2.09
C GLY A 229 -10.75 21.92 0.62
N HIS A 230 -11.24 21.11 -0.31
CA HIS A 230 -11.26 21.39 -1.76
C HIS A 230 -12.35 22.40 -2.15
N ILE A 231 -13.38 22.57 -1.32
CA ILE A 231 -14.45 23.56 -1.48
C ILE A 231 -14.18 24.78 -0.60
N TYR A 232 -13.90 24.56 0.69
CA TYR A 232 -13.78 25.63 1.69
C TYR A 232 -12.36 26.18 1.86
N GLY A 233 -11.36 25.54 1.26
CA GLY A 233 -9.94 25.89 1.45
C GLY A 233 -9.26 25.03 2.53
N ASP A 234 -7.93 24.92 2.44
CA ASP A 234 -7.10 24.14 3.35
C ASP A 234 -6.60 24.94 4.58
N ASN A 235 -6.98 26.22 4.66
CA ASN A 235 -6.65 27.10 5.77
C ASN A 235 -7.72 28.18 5.96
N LEU A 236 -7.77 28.75 7.16
CA LEU A 236 -8.78 29.74 7.54
C LEU A 236 -8.73 31.00 6.67
N GLN A 237 -7.54 31.48 6.29
CA GLN A 237 -7.41 32.68 5.46
C GLN A 237 -8.11 32.49 4.11
N ARG A 238 -7.85 31.36 3.43
CA ARG A 238 -8.52 31.01 2.18
C ARG A 238 -10.02 30.86 2.37
N GLN A 239 -10.45 30.21 3.45
CA GLN A 239 -11.86 30.06 3.78
C GLN A 239 -12.58 31.42 3.93
N LEU A 240 -11.98 32.38 4.64
CA LEU A 240 -12.54 33.71 4.81
C LEU A 240 -12.62 34.46 3.47
N VAL A 241 -11.58 34.36 2.63
CA VAL A 241 -11.58 34.97 1.29
C VAL A 241 -12.71 34.44 0.41
N LEU A 242 -13.05 33.15 0.52
CA LEU A 242 -14.10 32.50 -0.26
C LEU A 242 -15.53 32.81 0.25
N ARG A 243 -15.69 33.25 1.50
CA ARG A 243 -16.99 33.48 2.12
C ARG A 243 -17.60 34.83 1.71
N LEU A 244 -18.92 34.85 1.56
CA LEU A 244 -19.68 36.09 1.33
C LEU A 244 -19.88 36.88 2.64
N HIS A 245 -19.70 36.23 3.80
CA HIS A 245 -19.99 36.79 5.13
C HIS A 245 -21.44 37.23 5.34
N ARG A 246 -22.36 36.67 4.55
CA ARG A 246 -23.80 36.88 4.65
C ARG A 246 -24.52 35.54 4.52
N ASP A 247 -25.49 35.29 5.40
CA ASP A 247 -26.35 34.09 5.40
C ASP A 247 -25.58 32.74 5.39
N GLY A 248 -24.31 32.73 5.85
CA GLY A 248 -23.46 31.54 5.80
C GLY A 248 -22.98 31.13 4.39
N LYS A 249 -23.18 31.96 3.37
CA LYS A 249 -22.89 31.61 1.96
C LYS A 249 -21.43 31.81 1.55
N LEU A 250 -21.04 31.12 0.48
CA LEU A 250 -19.82 31.40 -0.28
C LEU A 250 -20.07 32.51 -1.31
N LYS A 251 -19.00 33.18 -1.74
CA LYS A 251 -19.03 34.08 -2.89
C LYS A 251 -19.38 33.29 -4.14
N TYR A 252 -20.07 33.93 -5.06
CA TYR A 252 -20.48 33.38 -6.35
C TYR A 252 -20.60 34.52 -7.37
N GLN A 253 -20.78 34.16 -8.63
CA GLN A 253 -21.12 35.07 -9.70
C GLN A 253 -22.24 34.51 -10.58
N LEU A 254 -22.89 35.37 -11.34
CA LEU A 254 -23.90 34.98 -12.31
C LEU A 254 -23.32 35.11 -13.72
N VAL A 255 -23.34 34.02 -14.48
CA VAL A 255 -22.97 33.99 -15.90
C VAL A 255 -24.17 33.40 -16.64
N ASP A 256 -24.74 34.17 -17.56
CA ASP A 256 -25.95 33.80 -18.32
C ASP A 256 -27.15 33.36 -17.46
N GLY A 257 -27.29 33.96 -16.27
CA GLY A 257 -28.37 33.65 -15.32
C GLY A 257 -28.10 32.48 -14.37
N GLU A 258 -26.99 31.75 -14.55
CA GLU A 258 -26.60 30.60 -13.73
C GLU A 258 -25.48 30.94 -12.73
N MET A 259 -25.44 30.24 -11.59
CA MET A 259 -24.44 30.47 -10.54
C MET A 259 -23.13 29.73 -10.77
N PHE A 260 -22.02 30.45 -10.74
CA PHE A 260 -20.66 29.92 -10.86
C PHE A 260 -19.75 30.36 -9.72
N PRO A 261 -18.61 29.67 -9.50
CA PRO A 261 -17.56 30.15 -8.59
C PRO A 261 -17.11 31.57 -8.96
N PRO A 262 -16.76 32.42 -7.98
CA PRO A 262 -16.33 33.79 -8.24
C PRO A 262 -15.05 33.80 -9.08
N HIS A 263 -14.80 34.89 -9.81
CA HIS A 263 -13.51 35.08 -10.47
C HIS A 263 -12.37 35.00 -9.46
N CYS A 264 -11.27 34.32 -9.84
CA CYS A 264 -10.04 34.35 -9.06
C CYS A 264 -9.46 35.78 -9.14
N CYS A 265 -9.40 36.46 -7.99
CA CYS A 265 -8.52 37.62 -7.80
C CYS A 265 -7.10 37.14 -7.47
#